data_AF-A0A4Q3XN67-F1
#
_entry.id   AF-A0A4Q3XN67-F1
#
_cell.length_a   1.000
_cell.length_b   1.000
_cell.length_c   1.000
_cell.angle_alpha   90.00
_cell.angle_beta   90.00
_cell.angle_gamma   90.00
#
_symmetry.space_group_name_H-M   'P 1'
#
loop_
_entity.id
_entity.type
_entity.pdbx_description
1 polymer ?
#
loop_
_entity_poly.entity_id
_entity_poly.type
_entity_poly.pdbx_seq_one_letter_code
_entity_poly.pdbx_strand_id
1 'polypeptide(L)'
;MSIFRNDTLGSWTRGGQAIVHNVRMTTQVFFQTCVAGIVLWGVGTLWYTYECLGERGRSVALQIVEAIIKSEVPGGTAPILFRSPEGVQYWTTSTGLLESGVAKATLTQIEQHLLRGAMLVGIGTFVALLFAWWYFTRTGRSLGSNQFLRG
;
A
#
# COMPACT_ATOMS: atom_id res chain seq x y z
N MET A 1 -55.65 -9.42 -17.22
CA MET A 1 -54.32 -9.79 -17.74
C MET A 1 -53.69 -8.53 -18.31
N SER A 2 -52.73 -7.91 -17.61
CA SER A 2 -52.17 -6.62 -18.02
C SER A 2 -51.24 -6.78 -19.22
N ILE A 3 -51.44 -5.89 -20.19
CA ILE A 3 -50.79 -5.86 -21.51
C ILE A 3 -49.30 -5.46 -21.47
N PHE A 4 -48.76 -5.20 -20.27
CA PHE A 4 -47.37 -4.77 -20.04
C PHE A 4 -46.41 -5.90 -19.66
N ARG A 5 -46.85 -7.16 -19.69
CA ARG A 5 -46.00 -8.30 -19.29
C ARG A 5 -44.94 -8.68 -20.33
N ASN A 6 -44.90 -8.02 -21.49
CA ASN A 6 -43.96 -8.30 -22.56
C ASN A 6 -43.46 -7.03 -23.29
N ASP A 7 -43.45 -5.88 -22.61
CA ASP A 7 -42.86 -4.67 -23.20
C ASP A 7 -41.34 -4.76 -23.10
N THR A 8 -40.71 -5.05 -24.24
CA THR A 8 -39.27 -5.06 -24.44
C THR A 8 -38.60 -3.80 -23.88
N LEU A 9 -39.22 -2.63 -24.01
CA LEU A 9 -38.73 -1.35 -23.46
C LEU A 9 -38.74 -1.28 -21.92
N GLY A 10 -39.74 -1.88 -21.26
CA GLY A 10 -39.81 -1.96 -19.80
C GLY A 10 -38.80 -2.96 -19.22
N SER A 11 -38.59 -4.08 -19.90
CA SER A 11 -37.53 -5.04 -19.56
C SER A 11 -36.13 -4.48 -19.80
N TRP A 12 -35.95 -3.62 -20.80
CA TRP A 12 -34.68 -3.00 -21.16
C TRP A 12 -34.31 -1.84 -20.21
N THR A 13 -35.29 -1.06 -19.75
CA THR A 13 -35.06 -0.03 -18.73
C THR A 13 -34.86 -0.62 -17.34
N ARG A 14 -35.63 -1.64 -16.94
CA ARG A 14 -35.47 -2.32 -15.64
C ARG A 14 -34.22 -3.21 -15.60
N GLY A 15 -33.96 -3.97 -16.67
CA GLY A 15 -32.75 -4.77 -16.84
C GLY A 15 -31.50 -3.92 -17.06
N GLY A 16 -31.61 -2.81 -17.79
CA GLY A 16 -30.54 -1.83 -17.98
C GLY A 16 -30.14 -1.14 -16.67
N GLN A 17 -31.11 -0.79 -15.82
CA GLN A 17 -30.83 -0.28 -14.46
C GLN A 17 -30.14 -1.33 -13.58
N ALA A 18 -30.57 -2.60 -13.62
CA ALA A 18 -29.91 -3.68 -12.88
C ALA A 18 -28.46 -3.92 -13.35
N ILE A 19 -28.22 -3.89 -14.67
CA ILE A 19 -26.88 -4.01 -15.25
C ILE A 19 -25.99 -2.86 -14.81
N VAL A 20 -26.46 -1.60 -14.95
CA VAL A 20 -25.68 -0.42 -14.55
C VAL A 20 -25.42 -0.40 -13.04
N HIS A 21 -26.39 -0.80 -12.23
CA HIS A 21 -26.21 -0.91 -10.77
C HIS A 21 -25.18 -1.96 -10.40
N ASN A 22 -25.23 -3.15 -11.00
CA ASN A 22 -24.25 -4.22 -10.77
C ASN A 22 -22.86 -3.83 -11.26
N VAL A 23 -22.75 -3.17 -12.42
CA VAL A 23 -21.48 -2.64 -12.93
C VAL A 23 -20.91 -1.61 -11.96
N ARG A 24 -21.75 -0.72 -11.43
CA ARG A 24 -21.33 0.28 -10.43
C ARG A 24 -20.83 -0.38 -9.15
N MET A 25 -21.58 -1.34 -8.57
CA MET A 25 -21.13 -2.07 -7.38
C MET A 25 -19.83 -2.85 -7.63
N THR A 26 -19.73 -3.55 -8.76
CA THR A 26 -18.55 -4.35 -9.10
C THR A 26 -17.32 -3.48 -9.29
N THR A 27 -17.47 -2.36 -9.99
CA THR A 27 -16.39 -1.37 -10.18
C THR A 27 -15.94 -0.80 -8.84
N GLN A 28 -16.88 -0.48 -7.94
CA GLN A 28 -16.55 0.02 -6.61
C GLN A 28 -15.77 -1.00 -5.78
N VAL A 29 -16.23 -2.25 -5.71
CA VAL A 29 -15.56 -3.33 -4.98
C VAL A 29 -14.18 -3.60 -5.56
N PHE A 30 -14.05 -3.58 -6.89
CA PHE A 30 -12.77 -3.73 -7.58
C PHE A 30 -11.77 -2.63 -7.16
N PHE A 31 -12.16 -1.36 -7.24
CA PHE A 31 -11.28 -0.26 -6.82
C PHE A 31 -10.91 -0.35 -5.34
N GLN A 32 -11.87 -0.67 -4.46
CA GLN A 32 -11.60 -0.83 -3.03
C GLN A 32 -10.61 -1.98 -2.77
N THR A 33 -10.72 -3.09 -3.50
CA THR A 33 -9.82 -4.24 -3.37
C THR A 33 -8.41 -3.89 -3.88
N CYS A 34 -8.30 -3.17 -4.99
CA CYS A 34 -7.02 -2.67 -5.50
C CYS A 34 -6.35 -1.71 -4.53
N VAL A 35 -7.10 -0.74 -3.98
CA VAL A 35 -6.59 0.21 -2.98
C VAL A 35 -6.14 -0.51 -1.71
N ALA A 36 -6.93 -1.46 -1.21
CA ALA A 36 -6.55 -2.28 -0.06
C ALA A 36 -5.26 -3.07 -0.33
N GLY A 37 -5.11 -3.62 -1.54
CA GLY A 37 -3.87 -4.28 -1.98
C GLY A 37 -2.66 -3.34 -1.95
N ILE A 38 -2.81 -2.11 -2.46
CA ILE A 38 -1.73 -1.10 -2.43
C ILE A 38 -1.37 -0.74 -0.98
N VAL A 39 -2.36 -0.58 -0.10
CA VAL A 39 -2.13 -0.28 1.32
C VAL A 39 -1.38 -1.43 2.00
N LEU A 40 -1.84 -2.67 1.82
CA LEU A 40 -1.17 -3.85 2.37
C LEU A 40 0.25 -4.01 1.83
N TRP A 41 0.46 -3.72 0.55
CA TRP A 41 1.78 -3.71 -0.06
C TRP A 41 2.70 -2.66 0.57
N GLY A 42 2.24 -1.42 0.72
CA GLY A 42 3.03 -0.35 1.34
C GLY A 42 3.36 -0.64 2.80
N VAL A 43 2.35 -1.02 3.59
CA VAL A 43 2.51 -1.36 5.01
C VAL A 43 3.44 -2.56 5.19
N GLY A 44 3.24 -3.62 4.40
CA GLY A 44 4.10 -4.80 4.47
C GLY A 44 5.54 -4.52 4.05
N THR A 45 5.75 -3.66 3.05
CA THR A 45 7.09 -3.23 2.62
C THR A 45 7.81 -2.46 3.72
N LEU A 46 7.12 -1.51 4.35
CA LEU A 46 7.66 -0.74 5.47
C LEU A 46 7.97 -1.65 6.66
N TRP A 47 7.04 -2.55 7.01
CA TRP A 47 7.22 -3.54 8.07
C TRP A 47 8.45 -4.42 7.81
N TYR A 48 8.56 -5.00 6.61
CA TYR A 48 9.70 -5.84 6.23
C TYR A 48 11.03 -5.08 6.32
N THR A 49 11.05 -3.85 5.83
CA THR A 49 12.25 -3.00 5.86
C THR A 49 12.67 -2.69 7.29
N TYR A 50 11.71 -2.33 8.15
CA TYR A 50 11.94 -2.11 9.57
C TYR A 50 12.45 -3.38 10.25
N GLU A 51 11.90 -4.54 9.91
CA GLU A 51 12.31 -5.82 10.48
C GLU A 51 13.76 -6.18 10.12
N CYS A 52 14.14 -6.02 8.86
CA CYS A 52 15.48 -6.31 8.39
C CYS A 52 16.55 -5.31 8.86
N LEU A 53 16.19 -4.08 9.24
CA LEU A 53 17.16 -3.03 9.57
C LEU A 53 17.95 -3.27 10.86
N GLY A 54 17.56 -4.27 11.67
CA GLY A 54 18.20 -4.61 12.95
C GLY A 54 18.15 -3.47 13.98
N GLU A 55 18.61 -3.70 15.20
CA GLU A 55 18.56 -2.68 16.26
C GLU A 55 19.42 -1.45 15.94
N ARG A 56 20.62 -1.67 15.40
CA ARG A 56 21.57 -0.60 15.04
C ARG A 56 21.06 0.29 13.91
N GLY A 57 20.50 -0.31 12.86
CA GLY A 57 19.99 0.44 11.71
C GLY A 57 18.73 1.22 12.05
N ARG A 58 17.85 0.68 12.91
CA ARG A 58 16.66 1.39 13.41
C ARG A 58 17.02 2.64 14.21
N SER A 59 17.97 2.54 15.14
CA SER A 59 18.37 3.69 15.96
C SER A 59 19.02 4.79 15.14
N VAL A 60 19.81 4.44 14.11
CA VAL A 60 20.44 5.41 13.21
C VAL A 60 19.41 6.00 12.25
N ALA A 61 18.47 5.20 11.71
CA ALA A 61 17.41 5.67 10.82
C ALA A 61 16.53 6.74 11.48
N LEU A 62 16.15 6.55 12.75
CA LEU A 62 15.38 7.56 13.50
C LEU A 62 16.14 8.90 13.63
N GLN A 63 17.45 8.84 13.87
CA GLN A 63 18.29 10.03 13.98
C GLN A 63 18.51 10.72 12.63
N ILE A 64 18.55 9.95 11.53
CA ILE A 64 18.55 10.50 10.16
C ILE A 64 17.23 11.22 9.87
N VAL A 65 16.08 10.63 10.25
CA VAL A 65 14.77 11.29 10.09
C VAL A 65 14.71 12.59 10.91
N GLU A 66 15.17 12.57 12.16
CA GLU A 66 15.28 13.78 12.98
C GLU A 66 16.18 14.82 12.32
N ALA A 67 17.29 14.40 11.71
CA ALA A 67 18.20 15.28 10.99
C ALA A 67 17.58 15.88 9.73
N ILE A 68 16.80 15.12 8.97
CA ILE A 68 16.06 15.63 7.81
C ILE A 68 15.08 16.72 8.25
N ILE A 69 14.27 16.45 9.28
CA ILE A 69 13.29 17.42 9.79
C ILE A 69 14.00 18.70 10.29
N LYS A 70 15.12 18.56 11.00
CA LYS A 70 15.89 19.71 11.50
C LYS A 70 16.74 20.41 10.44
N SER A 71 16.99 19.79 9.29
CA SER A 71 17.75 20.40 8.20
C SER A 71 16.99 21.54 7.52
N GLU A 72 15.66 21.60 7.67
CA GLU A 72 14.83 22.71 7.19
C GLU A 72 15.01 24.00 7.99
N VAL A 73 15.73 23.96 9.12
CA VAL A 73 16.10 25.15 9.87
C VAL A 73 17.15 25.95 9.07
N PRO A 74 16.93 27.26 8.81
CA PRO A 74 17.86 28.09 8.06
C PRO A 74 19.26 28.04 8.66
N GLY A 75 20.22 27.52 7.89
CA GLY A 75 21.63 27.42 8.27
C GLY A 75 22.15 26.00 8.51
N GLY A 76 21.31 24.95 8.57
CA GLY A 76 21.76 23.54 8.64
C GLY A 76 22.61 23.17 9.87
N THR A 77 22.81 24.11 10.79
CA THR A 77 23.66 24.00 11.98
C THR A 77 22.91 23.51 13.21
N ALA A 78 21.65 23.10 13.04
CA ALA A 78 20.85 22.54 14.13
C ALA A 78 21.63 21.39 14.80
N PRO A 79 21.99 21.52 16.09
CA PRO A 79 22.78 20.52 16.78
C PRO A 79 21.91 19.28 17.03
N ILE A 80 22.46 18.12 16.70
CA ILE A 80 21.86 16.82 16.89
C ILE A 80 22.80 16.00 17.77
N LEU A 81 22.25 15.44 18.82
CA LEU A 81 22.95 14.49 19.66
C LEU A 81 22.88 13.13 18.98
N PHE A 82 23.93 12.75 18.27
CA PHE A 82 24.00 11.42 17.69
C PHE A 82 24.35 10.41 18.77
N ARG A 83 23.56 9.34 18.88
CA ARG A 83 23.85 8.19 19.72
C ARG A 83 24.24 7.02 18.83
N SER A 84 25.50 6.61 18.95
CA SER A 84 25.97 5.39 18.32
C SER A 84 25.30 4.16 18.96
N PRO A 85 25.18 3.05 18.21
CA PRO A 85 24.68 1.80 18.77
C PRO A 85 25.55 1.23 19.91
N GLU A 86 26.78 1.71 20.05
CA GLU A 86 27.74 1.32 21.09
C GLU A 86 27.59 2.18 22.36
N GLY A 87 26.61 3.08 22.40
CA GLY A 87 26.31 3.94 23.55
C GLY A 87 27.12 5.23 23.60
N VAL A 88 28.10 5.41 22.69
CA VAL A 88 28.87 6.65 22.56
C VAL A 88 27.96 7.73 21.96
N GLN A 89 27.93 8.90 22.60
CA GLN A 89 27.14 10.05 22.17
C GLN A 89 28.08 11.15 21.69
N TYR A 90 27.79 11.73 20.54
CA TYR A 90 28.55 12.85 20.00
C TYR A 90 27.62 13.92 19.44
N TRP A 91 28.00 15.18 19.65
CA TRP A 91 27.31 16.31 19.06
C TRP A 91 27.74 16.46 17.60
N THR A 92 26.77 16.56 16.71
CA THR A 92 27.00 16.81 15.28
C THR A 92 25.96 17.79 14.74
N THR A 93 26.21 18.36 13.58
CA THR A 93 25.23 19.19 12.87
C THR A 93 24.35 18.32 11.98
N SER A 94 23.13 18.78 11.69
CA SER A 94 22.21 18.07 10.79
C SER A 94 22.83 17.73 9.43
N THR A 95 23.53 18.68 8.79
CA THR A 95 24.25 18.46 7.53
C THR A 95 25.45 17.53 7.70
N GLY A 96 26.22 17.68 8.77
CA GLY A 96 27.37 16.79 9.05
C GLY A 96 26.96 15.34 9.26
N LEU A 97 25.79 15.10 9.88
CA LEU A 97 25.25 13.75 10.02
C LEU A 97 24.77 13.18 8.68
N LEU A 98 24.04 13.95 7.89
CA LEU A 98 23.50 13.51 6.59
C LEU A 98 24.60 13.22 5.57
N GLU A 99 25.71 13.98 5.60
CA GLU A 99 26.86 13.76 4.72
C GLU A 99 27.78 12.63 5.17
N SER A 100 27.64 12.17 6.42
CA SER A 100 28.48 11.12 6.99
C SER A 100 28.37 9.78 6.24
N GLY A 101 29.47 9.03 6.22
CA GLY A 101 29.49 7.69 5.64
C GLY A 101 28.53 6.72 6.32
N VAL A 102 28.23 6.93 7.61
CA VAL A 102 27.28 6.12 8.38
C VAL A 102 25.85 6.37 7.92
N ALA A 103 25.47 7.64 7.70
CA ALA A 103 24.16 7.96 7.16
C ALA A 103 23.99 7.41 5.74
N LYS A 104 24.96 7.64 4.86
CA LYS A 104 24.92 7.11 3.48
C LYS A 104 24.83 5.57 3.45
N ALA A 105 25.66 4.87 4.23
CA ALA A 105 25.63 3.42 4.32
C ALA A 105 24.28 2.89 4.86
N THR A 106 23.68 3.61 5.82
CA THR A 106 22.36 3.25 6.38
C THR A 106 21.26 3.50 5.35
N LEU A 107 21.29 4.62 4.63
CA LEU A 107 20.35 4.91 3.54
C LEU A 107 20.43 3.85 2.43
N THR A 108 21.63 3.47 1.99
CA THR A 108 21.81 2.42 0.98
C THR A 108 21.28 1.07 1.46
N GLN A 109 21.46 0.74 2.75
CA GLN A 109 20.86 -0.47 3.34
C GLN A 109 19.33 -0.38 3.37
N ILE A 110 18.76 0.74 3.83
CA ILE A 110 17.32 0.98 3.81
C ILE A 110 16.79 0.80 2.39
N GLU A 111 17.42 1.41 1.39
CA GLU A 111 17.03 1.33 -0.01
C GLU A 111 17.02 -0.13 -0.51
N GLN A 112 18.08 -0.89 -0.27
CA GLN A 112 18.14 -2.29 -0.66
C GLN A 112 17.06 -3.15 0.03
N HIS A 113 16.82 -2.92 1.32
CA HIS A 113 15.78 -3.62 2.07
C HIS A 113 14.38 -3.22 1.64
N LEU A 114 14.15 -1.94 1.33
CA LEU A 114 12.89 -1.42 0.80
C LEU A 114 12.60 -2.04 -0.57
N LEU A 115 13.60 -2.15 -1.44
CA LEU A 115 13.44 -2.70 -2.78
C LEU A 115 13.17 -4.21 -2.74
N ARG A 116 13.88 -4.95 -1.87
CA ARG A 116 13.61 -6.38 -1.63
C ARG A 116 12.25 -6.61 -0.97
N GLY A 117 11.89 -5.80 0.03
CA GLY A 117 10.59 -5.86 0.69
C GLY A 117 9.45 -5.55 -0.27
N ALA A 118 9.60 -4.51 -1.08
CA ALA A 118 8.64 -4.12 -2.11
C ALA A 118 8.42 -5.25 -3.13
N MET A 119 9.48 -5.93 -3.55
CA MET A 119 9.38 -7.07 -4.46
C MET A 119 8.66 -8.25 -3.80
N LEU A 120 9.08 -8.68 -2.61
CA LEU A 120 8.51 -9.85 -1.93
C LEU A 120 7.04 -9.65 -1.55
N VAL A 121 6.74 -8.53 -0.88
CA VAL A 121 5.38 -8.18 -0.47
C VAL A 121 4.54 -7.89 -1.71
N GLY A 122 5.11 -7.26 -2.74
CA GLY A 122 4.41 -6.98 -4.00
C GLY A 122 3.94 -8.24 -4.70
N ILE A 123 4.82 -9.25 -4.81
CA ILE A 123 4.45 -10.56 -5.35
C ILE A 123 3.35 -11.21 -4.49
N GLY A 124 3.49 -11.19 -3.16
CA GLY A 124 2.49 -11.73 -2.25
C GLY A 124 1.11 -11.08 -2.41
N THR A 125 1.06 -9.74 -2.44
CA THR A 125 -0.19 -8.99 -2.64
C THR A 125 -0.78 -9.23 -4.03
N PHE A 126 0.06 -9.32 -5.07
CA PHE A 126 -0.41 -9.64 -6.42
C PHE A 126 -1.05 -11.03 -6.49
N VAL A 127 -0.43 -12.04 -5.88
CA VAL A 127 -1.00 -13.40 -5.77
C VAL A 127 -2.31 -13.37 -4.98
N ALA A 128 -2.39 -12.61 -3.89
CA ALA A 128 -3.63 -12.46 -3.12
C ALA A 128 -4.76 -11.82 -3.95
N LEU A 129 -4.45 -10.81 -4.77
CA LEU A 129 -5.41 -10.19 -5.69
C LEU A 129 -5.88 -11.17 -6.76
N LEU A 130 -4.96 -11.96 -7.34
CA LEU A 130 -5.32 -13.03 -8.28
C LEU A 130 -6.21 -14.09 -7.63
N PHE A 131 -5.92 -14.47 -6.38
CA PHE A 131 -6.73 -15.43 -5.64
C PHE A 131 -8.12 -14.86 -5.31
N ALA A 132 -8.21 -13.59 -4.91
CA ALA A 132 -9.48 -12.89 -4.72
C ALA A 132 -10.29 -12.87 -6.01
N TRP A 133 -9.67 -12.51 -7.14
CA TRP A 133 -10.32 -12.55 -8.46
C TRP A 133 -10.81 -13.95 -8.83
N TRP A 134 -9.98 -14.98 -8.64
CA TRP A 134 -10.37 -16.36 -8.89
C TRP A 134 -11.55 -16.80 -8.00
N TYR A 135 -11.54 -16.40 -6.73
CA TYR A 135 -12.63 -16.66 -5.80
C TYR A 135 -13.93 -15.96 -6.23
N PHE A 136 -13.85 -14.68 -6.63
CA PHE A 136 -14.99 -13.92 -7.15
C PHE A 136 -15.56 -14.52 -8.43
N THR A 137 -14.71 -14.97 -9.36
CA THR A 137 -15.18 -15.58 -10.62
C THR A 137 -15.79 -16.97 -10.40
N ARG A 138 -15.25 -17.78 -9.48
CA ARG A 138 -15.82 -19.09 -9.13
C ARG A 138 -17.15 -18.96 -8.40
N THR A 139 -17.25 -18.05 -7.44
CA THR A 139 -18.46 -17.83 -6.62
C THR A 139 -19.53 -17.05 -7.38
N GLY A 140 -19.12 -16.05 -8.17
CA GLY A 140 -19.99 -15.23 -9.01
C GLY A 140 -20.68 -15.99 -10.14
N ARG A 141 -20.15 -17.17 -10.53
CA ARG A 141 -20.82 -18.11 -11.44
C ARG A 141 -22.20 -18.54 -10.93
N SER A 142 -22.41 -18.56 -9.60
CA SER A 142 -23.73 -18.86 -9.00
C SER A 142 -24.71 -17.68 -9.03
N LEU A 143 -24.20 -16.43 -9.02
CA LEU A 143 -25.00 -15.20 -9.08
C LEU A 143 -25.51 -14.89 -10.50
N GLY A 144 -24.84 -15.41 -11.52
CA GLY A 144 -25.27 -15.31 -12.93
C GLY A 144 -26.33 -16.33 -13.35
N SER A 145 -26.84 -17.18 -12.43
CA SER A 145 -27.93 -18.09 -12.77
C SER A 145 -29.22 -17.29 -13.01
N ASN A 146 -30.00 -17.71 -14.01
CA ASN A 146 -31.24 -17.08 -14.51
C ASN A 146 -32.32 -16.78 -13.45
N GLN A 147 -32.08 -17.09 -12.17
CA GLN A 147 -32.96 -16.87 -11.04
C GLN A 147 -32.95 -15.40 -10.57
N PHE A 148 -31.84 -14.66 -10.75
CA PHE A 148 -31.76 -13.24 -10.35
C PHE A 148 -31.99 -12.25 -11.51
N LEU A 149 -31.92 -12.72 -12.76
CA LEU A 149 -32.21 -11.93 -13.97
C LEU A 149 -33.70 -11.92 -14.34
N ARG A 150 -34.55 -12.68 -13.63
CA ARG A 150 -35.98 -12.84 -13.91
C ARG A 150 -36.91 -12.20 -12.86
N GLY A 151 -36.40 -11.24 -12.09
CA GLY A 151 -37.25 -10.32 -11.33
C GLY A 151 -38.02 -9.38 -12.26
#